data_AF-T1ANT3-F1
#
_entry.id   AF-T1ANT3-F1
#
_cell.length_a   1.000
_cell.length_b   1.000
_cell.length_c   1.000
_cell.angle_alpha   90.00
_cell.angle_beta   90.00
_cell.angle_gamma   90.00
#
_symmetry.space_group_name_H-M   'P 1'
#
loop_
_entity.id
_entity.type
_entity.pdbx_description
1 polymer ?
#
loop_
_entity_poly.entity_id
_entity_poly.type
_entity_poly.pdbx_seq_one_letter_code
_entity_poly.pdbx_strand_id
1 'polypeptide(L)' 'MRILVVEDDGETRDWIARGLEEEGYHVETADDGHEGLFMATQGAFDALV' A
#
# COMPACT_ATOMS: atom_id res chain seq x y z
N MET A 1 -11.90 -2.98 2.08
CA MET A 1 -11.28 -1.64 2.12
C MET A 1 -10.06 -1.66 1.22
N ARG A 2 -9.73 -0.52 0.61
CA ARG A 2 -8.53 -0.34 -0.22
C ARG A 2 -7.44 0.35 0.58
N ILE A 3 -6.27 -0.26 0.66
CA ILE A 3 -5.13 0.24 1.42
C ILE A 3 -3.96 0.45 0.45
N LEU A 4 -3.31 1.59 0.56
CA LEU A 4 -2.03 1.85 -0.10
C LEU A 4 -0.91 1.75 0.94
N VAL A 5 0.07 0.87 0.70
CA VAL A 5 1.27 0.73 1.54
C VAL A 5 2.45 1.37 0.81
N VAL A 6 3.06 2.38 1.41
CA VAL A 6 4.23 3.08 0.87
C VAL A 6 5.43 2.78 1.75
N GLU A 7 6.34 1.94 1.28
CA GLU A 7 7.46 1.44 2.06
C GLU A 7 8.68 1.20 1.17
N ASP A 8 9.84 1.74 1.53
CA ASP A 8 11.06 1.67 0.71
C ASP A 8 11.78 0.32 0.81
N ASP A 9 11.64 -0.39 1.93
CA ASP A 9 12.14 -1.75 2.06
C ASP A 9 11.16 -2.79 1.47
N GLY A 10 11.62 -3.50 0.43
CA GLY A 10 10.78 -4.47 -0.28
C GLY A 10 10.33 -5.67 0.56
N GLU A 11 11.18 -6.15 1.47
CA GLU A 11 10.83 -7.29 2.34
C GLU A 11 9.72 -6.90 3.33
N THR A 12 9.87 -5.73 3.95
CA THR A 12 8.87 -5.17 4.86
C THR A 12 7.56 -4.87 4.14
N ARG A 13 7.62 -4.25 2.96
CA ARG A 13 6.45 -3.95 2.13
C ARG A 13 5.65 -5.21 1.77
N ASP A 14 6.34 -6.25 1.32
CA ASP A 14 5.71 -7.53 0.98
C ASP A 14 5.11 -8.22 2.20
N TRP A 15 5.78 -8.15 3.35
CA TRP A 15 5.29 -8.71 4.60
C TRP A 15 3.99 -8.02 5.07
N ILE A 16 3.96 -6.68 5.04
CA ILE A 16 2.78 -5.88 5.39
C ILE A 16 1.63 -6.18 4.42
N ALA A 17 1.91 -6.15 3.12
CA ALA A 17 0.90 -6.36 2.09
C ALA A 17 0.24 -7.74 2.24
N ARG A 18 1.02 -8.80 2.42
CA ARG A 18 0.49 -10.16 2.63
C ARG A 18 -0.39 -10.24 3.88
N GLY A 19 0.05 -9.68 5.01
CA GLY A 19 -0.75 -9.69 6.23
C GLY A 19 -2.11 -8.99 6.07
N LEU A 20 -2.14 -7.87 5.36
CA LEU A 20 -3.37 -7.13 5.07
C LEU A 20 -4.26 -7.86 4.04
N GLU A 21 -3.68 -8.48 3.02
CA GLU A 21 -4.40 -9.28 2.04
C GLU A 21 -5.03 -10.53 2.67
N GLU A 22 -4.33 -11.20 3.59
CA GLU A 22 -4.84 -12.36 4.35
C GLU A 22 -6.08 -12.00 5.20
N GLU A 23 -6.15 -10.77 5.71
CA GLU A 23 -7.32 -10.23 6.41
C GLU A 23 -8.45 -9.78 5.47
N GLY A 24 -8.27 -9.95 4.15
CA GLY A 24 -9.28 -9.66 3.13
C GLY A 24 -9.31 -8.21 2.64
N TYR A 25 -8.27 -7.41 2.92
CA TYR A 25 -8.13 -6.07 2.34
C TYR A 25 -7.61 -6.14 0.90
N HIS A 26 -7.95 -5.12 0.11
CA HIS A 26 -7.33 -4.93 -1.21
C HIS A 26 -6.16 -3.98 -1.04
N VAL A 27 -4.96 -4.49 -1.27
CA VAL A 27 -3.72 -3.76 -1.00
C VAL A 27 -3.03 -3.42 -2.32
N GLU A 28 -2.63 -2.17 -2.44
CA GLU A 28 -1.70 -1.71 -3.47
C GLU A 28 -0.44 -1.19 -2.76
N THR A 29 0.70 -1.31 -3.43
CA THR A 29 2.00 -0.97 -2.83
C THR A 29 2.75 0.04 -3.70
N ALA A 30 3.55 0.88 -3.06
CA ALA A 30 4.50 1.80 -3.69
C ALA A 30 5.86 1.69 -3.00
N ASP A 31 6.95 1.82 -3.75
CA ASP A 31 8.31 1.71 -3.21
C ASP A 31 8.93 3.06 -2.83
N ASP A 32 8.26 4.16 -3.15
CA ASP A 32 8.65 5.49 -2.74
C ASP A 32 7.46 6.45 -2.57
N GLY A 33 7.74 7.60 -1.95
CA GLY A 33 6.72 8.61 -1.68
C GLY A 33 6.19 9.33 -2.93
N HIS A 34 6.94 9.35 -4.04
CA HIS A 34 6.49 9.98 -5.27
C HIS A 34 5.45 9.11 -5.99
N GLU A 35 5.72 7.81 -6.13
CA GLU A 35 4.76 6.83 -6.61
C GLU A 35 3.55 6.77 -5.65
N GLY A 36 3.79 6.68 -4.35
CA GLY A 36 2.73 6.65 -3.34
C GLY A 36 1.81 7.87 -3.42
N LEU A 37 2.37 9.08 -3.56
CA LEU A 37 1.60 10.31 -3.72
C LEU A 37 0.80 10.33 -5.04
N PHE A 38 1.41 9.86 -6.14
CA PHE A 38 0.72 9.74 -7.42
C PHE A 38 -0.48 8.80 -7.29
N MET A 39 -0.29 7.61 -6.71
CA MET A 39 -1.37 6.64 -6.50
C MET A 39 -2.46 7.20 -5.58
N ALA A 40 -2.08 7.79 -4.45
CA ALA A 40 -3.01 8.37 -3.48
C ALA A 40 -3.91 9.47 -4.07
N THR A 41 -3.39 10.23 -5.04
CA THR A 41 -4.13 11.33 -5.66
C THR A 41 -4.98 10.90 -6.87
N GLN A 42 -4.68 9.75 -7.48
CA GLN A 42 -5.48 9.16 -8.56
C GLN A 42 -6.52 8.14 -8.08
N GLY A 43 -6.24 7.49 -6.95
CA GLY A 43 -7.04 6.40 -6.39
C GLY A 43 -7.99 6.84 -5.27
N ALA A 44 -8.95 5.98 -4.97
CA ALA A 44 -9.76 6.06 -3.76
C ALA A 44 -9.27 4.97 -2.79
N PHE A 45 -8.52 5.39 -1.76
CA PHE A 45 -8.02 4.54 -0.68
C PHE A 45 -8.71 4.92 0.62
N ASP A 46 -9.03 3.91 1.43
CA ASP A 46 -9.65 4.08 2.74
C ASP A 46 -8.59 4.34 3.83
N ALA A 47 -7.36 3.86 3.61
CA ALA A 47 -6.21 4.06 4.48
C ALA A 47 -4.92 4.10 3.66
N LEU A 48 -3.95 4.85 4.16
CA LEU A 48 -2.58 4.93 3.65
C LEU A 48 -1.65 4.62 4.82
N VAL A 49 -0.68 3.74 4.60
CA VAL A 49 0.32 3.32 5.58
C VAL A 49 1.70 3.54 5.01
#